data_AF-A0A9P9GXJ4-F1
#
_entry.id   AF-A0A9P9GXJ4-F1
#
_cell.length_a   1.000
_cell.length_b   1.000
_cell.length_c   1.000
_cell.angle_alpha   90.00
_cell.angle_beta   90.00
_cell.angle_gamma   90.00
#
_symmetry.space_group_name_H-M   'P 1'
#
loop_
_entity.id
_entity.type
_entity.pdbx_description
1 polymer ?
#
loop_
_entity_poly.entity_id
_entity_poly.type
_entity_poly.pdbx_seq_one_letter_code
_entity_poly.pdbx_strand_id
1 'polypeptide(L)'
;MSQINYCATRLHQDDQSIVVPITAKKLLQLLYELKSTGSTEPFIGPTTKMIERTAYAWLLTAIIYLRCRVQRYPPSHPCVSRHLEALAKCIQAVPASGLHFTANAPILPVFLLGLLSAKNKGVAQDWFERVLQVPVRSTVPPIYEALKRTWEWKPIWPSAKNLPYSIREREPWWEKLVDRLLVEAGGMLCFM
;
A
#
# COMPACT_ATOMS: atom_id res chain seq x y z
N MET A 1 4.52 -17.58 -3.50
CA MET A 1 4.29 -16.41 -4.38
C MET A 1 2.86 -15.92 -4.18
N SER A 2 2.64 -14.61 -4.03
CA SER A 2 1.28 -14.06 -3.92
C SER A 2 0.54 -14.14 -5.27
N GLN A 3 -0.79 -14.24 -5.26
CA GLN A 3 -1.61 -14.22 -6.49
C GLN A 3 -1.45 -12.89 -7.26
N ILE A 4 -1.15 -11.81 -6.55
CA ILE A 4 -0.86 -10.50 -7.15
C ILE A 4 0.47 -10.55 -7.92
N ASN A 5 1.50 -11.16 -7.36
CA ASN A 5 2.80 -11.32 -8.01
C ASN A 5 2.69 -12.22 -9.24
N TYR A 6 1.91 -13.30 -9.15
CA TYR A 6 1.61 -14.16 -10.30
C TYR A 6 0.93 -13.36 -11.43
N CYS A 7 -0.13 -12.60 -11.11
CA CYS A 7 -0.82 -11.76 -12.08
C CYS A 7 0.12 -10.73 -12.73
N ALA A 8 0.91 -10.01 -11.93
CA ALA A 8 1.84 -8.99 -12.43
C ALA A 8 2.91 -9.60 -13.35
N THR A 9 3.52 -10.71 -12.92
CA THR A 9 4.55 -11.43 -13.70
C THR A 9 3.96 -11.99 -14.99
N ARG A 10 2.76 -12.59 -14.93
CA ARG A 10 2.11 -13.14 -16.12
C ARG A 10 1.75 -12.06 -17.12
N LEU A 11 1.28 -10.89 -16.69
CA LEU A 11 1.02 -9.74 -17.57
C LEU A 11 2.28 -9.19 -18.21
N HIS A 12 3.42 -9.28 -17.52
CA HIS A 12 4.72 -8.89 -18.07
C HIS A 12 5.22 -9.90 -19.12
N GLN A 13 5.00 -11.20 -18.88
CA GLN A 13 5.43 -12.27 -19.78
C GLN A 13 4.50 -12.47 -20.99
N ASP A 14 3.20 -12.25 -20.81
CA ASP A 14 2.15 -12.40 -21.81
C ASP A 14 1.04 -11.40 -21.54
N ASP A 15 1.12 -10.29 -22.27
CA ASP A 15 0.21 -9.16 -22.14
C ASP A 15 -1.16 -9.40 -22.81
N GLN A 16 -1.33 -10.53 -23.52
CA GLN A 16 -2.60 -10.98 -24.12
C GLN A 16 -3.37 -11.97 -23.23
N SER A 17 -2.78 -12.40 -22.10
CA SER A 17 -3.42 -13.35 -21.19
C SER A 17 -4.74 -12.82 -20.61
N ILE A 18 -5.85 -13.44 -20.98
CA ILE A 18 -7.18 -13.13 -20.43
C ILE A 18 -7.32 -13.53 -18.94
N VAL A 19 -6.47 -14.46 -18.48
CA VAL A 19 -6.51 -15.00 -17.11
C VAL A 19 -6.11 -13.93 -16.09
N VAL A 20 -5.21 -13.02 -16.44
CA VAL A 20 -4.71 -12.00 -15.52
C VAL A 20 -5.79 -10.94 -15.21
N PRO A 21 -6.45 -10.30 -16.19
CA PRO A 21 -7.53 -9.36 -15.89
C PRO A 21 -8.69 -9.98 -15.12
N ILE A 22 -9.04 -11.25 -15.38
CA ILE A 22 -10.11 -11.97 -14.68
C ILE A 22 -9.71 -12.22 -13.22
N THR A 23 -8.53 -12.80 -12.99
CA THR A 23 -8.03 -13.07 -11.63
C THR A 23 -7.90 -11.78 -10.83
N ALA A 24 -7.37 -10.71 -11.43
CA ALA A 24 -7.27 -9.40 -10.78
C ALA A 24 -8.65 -8.83 -10.36
N LYS A 25 -9.67 -8.97 -11.22
CA LYS A 25 -11.04 -8.57 -10.89
C LYS A 25 -11.59 -9.40 -9.73
N LYS A 26 -11.36 -10.72 -9.71
CA LYS A 26 -11.85 -11.59 -8.63
C LYS A 26 -11.17 -11.30 -7.30
N LEU A 27 -9.84 -11.11 -7.28
CA LEU A 27 -9.10 -10.71 -6.09
C LEU A 27 -9.63 -9.38 -5.52
N LEU A 28 -9.87 -8.40 -6.39
CA LEU A 28 -10.40 -7.11 -6.00
C LEU A 28 -11.82 -7.24 -5.42
N GLN A 29 -12.66 -8.08 -6.01
CA GLN A 29 -14.01 -8.35 -5.51
C GLN A 29 -13.95 -8.94 -4.09
N LEU A 30 -13.13 -9.96 -3.86
CA LEU A 30 -12.95 -10.58 -2.55
C LEU A 30 -12.49 -9.55 -1.49
N LEU A 31 -11.56 -8.66 -1.85
CA LEU A 31 -11.11 -7.59 -0.96
C LEU A 31 -12.24 -6.58 -0.62
N TYR A 32 -13.16 -6.31 -1.56
CA TYR A 32 -14.31 -5.45 -1.28
C TYR A 32 -15.39 -6.14 -0.44
N GLU A 33 -15.59 -7.45 -0.60
CA GLU A 33 -16.50 -8.24 0.25
C GLU A 33 -16.03 -8.19 1.71
N LEU A 34 -14.72 -8.38 1.95
CA LEU A 34 -14.11 -8.24 3.29
C LEU A 34 -14.23 -6.83 3.88
N LYS A 35 -14.28 -5.80 3.02
CA LYS A 35 -14.51 -4.41 3.47
C LYS A 35 -15.95 -4.20 3.93
N SER A 36 -16.92 -4.87 3.29
CA SER A 36 -18.35 -4.69 3.57
C SER A 36 -18.81 -5.38 4.87
N THR A 37 -18.08 -6.39 5.36
CA THR A 37 -18.44 -7.14 6.56
C THR A 37 -18.13 -6.43 7.88
N GLY A 38 -17.62 -5.20 7.84
CA GLY A 38 -17.21 -4.43 9.02
C GLY A 38 -18.28 -3.58 9.70
N SER A 39 -19.58 -3.82 9.48
CA SER A 39 -20.66 -2.94 9.95
C SER A 39 -21.86 -3.65 10.60
N THR A 40 -21.62 -4.53 11.56
CA THR A 40 -22.64 -4.96 12.53
C THR A 40 -22.02 -4.90 13.92
N GLU A 41 -22.39 -3.89 14.71
CA GLU A 41 -21.82 -3.61 16.03
C GLU A 41 -22.39 -4.54 17.12
N PRO A 42 -21.54 -5.22 17.89
CA PRO A 42 -21.66 -5.31 19.34
C PRO A 42 -20.76 -4.26 20.02
N PHE A 43 -20.86 -4.10 21.34
CA PHE A 43 -19.98 -3.23 22.11
C PHE A 43 -18.54 -3.79 22.10
N ILE A 44 -17.73 -3.32 21.15
CA ILE A 44 -16.34 -3.76 20.96
C ILE A 44 -15.39 -2.91 21.80
N GLY A 45 -14.57 -3.57 22.63
CA GLY A 45 -13.56 -2.92 23.49
C GLY A 45 -12.44 -2.21 22.71
N PRO A 46 -11.69 -1.29 23.36
CA PRO A 46 -10.70 -0.44 22.70
C PRO A 46 -9.57 -1.21 21.99
N THR A 47 -9.12 -2.33 22.55
CA THR A 47 -8.11 -3.21 21.91
C THR A 47 -8.62 -3.82 20.61
N THR A 48 -9.86 -4.31 20.59
CA THR A 48 -10.44 -4.94 19.40
C THR A 48 -10.69 -3.90 18.30
N LYS A 49 -11.17 -2.69 18.64
CA LYS A 49 -11.29 -1.57 17.69
C LYS A 49 -9.96 -1.23 17.01
N MET A 50 -8.85 -1.36 17.73
CA MET A 50 -7.53 -1.12 17.16
C MET A 50 -7.06 -2.26 16.25
N ILE A 51 -7.29 -3.52 16.64
CA ILE A 51 -6.97 -4.68 15.79
C ILE A 51 -7.73 -4.57 14.47
N GLU A 52 -9.02 -4.22 14.51
CA GLU A 52 -9.84 -3.99 13.33
C GLU A 52 -9.31 -2.85 12.46
N ARG A 53 -8.91 -1.72 13.06
CA ARG A 53 -8.29 -0.61 12.32
C ARG A 53 -6.98 -1.05 11.66
N THR A 54 -6.14 -1.79 12.37
CA THR A 54 -4.89 -2.31 11.82
C THR A 54 -5.16 -3.26 10.65
N ALA A 55 -6.10 -4.20 10.81
CA ALA A 55 -6.54 -5.09 9.74
C ALA A 55 -7.11 -4.32 8.53
N TYR A 56 -7.87 -3.26 8.79
CA TYR A 56 -8.40 -2.39 7.74
C TYR A 56 -7.31 -1.63 6.99
N ALA A 57 -6.25 -1.17 7.67
CA ALA A 57 -5.08 -0.58 7.01
C ALA A 57 -4.41 -1.57 6.05
N TRP A 58 -4.25 -2.83 6.48
CA TRP A 58 -3.74 -3.91 5.62
C TRP A 58 -4.66 -4.20 4.43
N LEU A 59 -5.97 -4.22 4.64
CA LEU A 59 -6.95 -4.42 3.57
C LEU A 59 -6.85 -3.32 2.51
N LEU A 60 -6.81 -2.05 2.94
CA LEU A 60 -6.63 -0.91 2.05
C LEU A 60 -5.32 -0.98 1.28
N THR A 61 -4.25 -1.40 1.95
CA THR A 61 -2.91 -1.59 1.37
C THR A 61 -2.93 -2.66 0.27
N ALA A 62 -3.59 -3.79 0.49
CA ALA A 62 -3.75 -4.84 -0.51
C ALA A 62 -4.54 -4.34 -1.74
N ILE A 63 -5.60 -3.56 -1.53
CA ILE A 63 -6.36 -2.94 -2.62
C ILE A 63 -5.47 -1.97 -3.40
N ILE A 64 -4.77 -1.05 -2.72
CA ILE A 64 -3.86 -0.09 -3.36
C ILE A 64 -2.80 -0.83 -4.18
N TYR A 65 -2.15 -1.83 -3.59
CA TYR A 65 -1.13 -2.64 -4.24
C TYR A 65 -1.66 -3.33 -5.51
N LEU A 66 -2.84 -3.95 -5.45
CA LEU A 66 -3.48 -4.58 -6.62
C LEU A 66 -3.82 -3.55 -7.71
N ARG A 67 -4.37 -2.39 -7.33
CA ARG A 67 -4.70 -1.30 -8.27
C ARG A 67 -3.45 -0.75 -8.95
N CYS A 68 -2.38 -0.54 -8.20
CA CYS A 68 -1.15 0.03 -8.71
C CYS A 68 -0.33 -0.97 -9.52
N ARG A 69 -0.07 -2.16 -8.99
CA ARG A 69 0.80 -3.15 -9.64
C ARG A 69 0.12 -3.85 -10.81
N VAL A 70 -1.06 -4.44 -10.58
CA VAL A 70 -1.71 -5.29 -11.60
C VAL A 70 -2.57 -4.48 -12.56
N GLN A 71 -3.35 -3.52 -12.06
CA GLN A 71 -4.16 -2.65 -12.93
C GLN A 71 -3.37 -1.47 -13.50
N ARG A 72 -2.11 -1.29 -13.08
CA ARG A 72 -1.19 -0.23 -13.52
C ARG A 72 -1.75 1.19 -13.30
N TYR A 73 -2.66 1.38 -12.34
CA TYR A 73 -3.20 2.70 -12.03
C TYR A 73 -2.24 3.54 -11.19
N PRO A 74 -1.84 4.74 -11.63
CA PRO A 74 -0.97 5.62 -10.86
C PRO A 74 -1.68 6.14 -9.59
N PRO A 75 -0.93 6.65 -8.59
CA PRO A 75 -1.49 7.15 -7.34
C PRO A 75 -2.55 8.25 -7.48
N SER A 76 -2.45 9.07 -8.53
CA SER A 76 -3.41 10.14 -8.82
C SER A 76 -4.75 9.64 -9.39
N HIS A 77 -4.84 8.38 -9.81
CA HIS A 77 -6.08 7.82 -10.34
C HIS A 77 -7.15 7.72 -9.23
N PRO A 78 -8.43 8.09 -9.48
CA PRO A 78 -9.47 8.10 -8.45
C PRO A 78 -9.68 6.77 -7.73
N CYS A 79 -9.41 5.64 -8.41
CA CYS A 79 -9.48 4.32 -7.76
C CYS A 79 -8.35 4.03 -6.77
N VAL A 80 -7.25 4.78 -6.80
CA VAL A 80 -6.11 4.65 -5.87
C VAL A 80 -6.19 5.75 -4.81
N SER A 81 -6.33 7.01 -5.24
CA SER A 81 -6.31 8.18 -4.34
C SER A 81 -7.33 8.08 -3.20
N ARG A 82 -8.57 7.63 -3.48
CA ARG A 82 -9.59 7.44 -2.43
C ARG A 82 -9.18 6.42 -1.35
N HIS A 83 -8.42 5.39 -1.70
CA HIS A 83 -7.95 4.41 -0.72
C HIS A 83 -6.72 4.92 0.02
N LEU A 84 -5.85 5.72 -0.62
CA LEU A 84 -4.75 6.40 0.07
C LEU A 84 -5.29 7.36 1.13
N GLU A 85 -6.35 8.12 0.83
CA GLU A 85 -7.03 8.98 1.81
C GLU A 85 -7.67 8.19 2.95
N ALA A 86 -8.33 7.07 2.64
CA ALA A 86 -8.89 6.19 3.67
C ALA A 86 -7.78 5.57 4.55
N LEU A 87 -6.65 5.23 3.95
CA LEU A 87 -5.49 4.65 4.64
C LEU A 87 -4.83 5.67 5.56
N ALA A 88 -4.70 6.93 5.12
CA ALA A 88 -4.21 8.03 5.96
C ALA A 88 -5.06 8.20 7.22
N LYS A 89 -6.39 8.28 7.06
CA LYS A 89 -7.33 8.36 8.19
C LYS A 89 -7.22 7.16 9.13
N CYS A 90 -6.99 5.98 8.56
CA CYS A 90 -6.81 4.75 9.33
C CYS A 90 -5.52 4.82 10.18
N ILE A 91 -4.38 5.17 9.58
CA ILE A 91 -3.09 5.28 10.25
C ILE A 91 -3.09 6.33 11.35
N GLN A 92 -3.71 7.50 11.12
CA GLN A 92 -3.82 8.56 12.15
C GLN A 92 -4.52 8.09 13.42
N ALA A 93 -5.42 7.11 13.30
CA ALA A 93 -6.19 6.59 14.42
C ALA A 93 -5.63 5.29 15.02
N VAL A 94 -4.56 4.72 14.47
CA VAL A 94 -3.85 3.59 15.05
C VAL A 94 -2.77 4.14 16.01
N PRO A 95 -2.65 3.64 17.24
CA PRO A 95 -1.60 4.07 18.16
C PRO A 95 -0.22 3.74 17.58
N ALA A 96 0.72 4.67 17.78
CA ALA A 96 2.12 4.55 17.36
C ALA A 96 3.06 4.22 18.55
N SER A 97 2.51 4.06 19.75
CA SER A 97 3.23 3.73 20.99
C SER A 97 2.25 3.28 22.09
N GLY A 98 2.77 2.79 23.23
CA GLY A 98 1.99 2.45 24.42
C GLY A 98 1.46 1.01 24.46
N LEU A 99 0.63 0.71 25.48
CA LEU A 99 0.13 -0.64 25.80
C LEU A 99 -0.65 -1.31 24.65
N HIS A 100 -1.20 -0.51 23.76
CA HIS A 100 -1.96 -0.97 22.62
C HIS A 100 -1.10 -1.09 21.35
N PHE A 101 0.14 -0.62 21.32
CA PHE A 101 1.02 -0.84 20.17
C PHE A 101 1.37 -2.35 20.06
N THR A 102 0.82 -3.02 19.04
CA THR A 102 0.97 -4.47 18.86
C THR A 102 2.13 -4.83 17.94
N ALA A 103 2.58 -6.08 17.99
CA ALA A 103 3.52 -6.64 17.02
C ALA A 103 3.04 -6.59 15.56
N ASN A 104 1.75 -6.31 15.33
CA ASN A 104 1.12 -6.19 14.01
C ASN A 104 1.08 -4.75 13.49
N ALA A 105 1.91 -3.86 14.04
CA ALA A 105 2.06 -2.48 13.61
C ALA A 105 2.06 -2.36 12.07
N PRO A 106 1.27 -1.45 11.48
CA PRO A 106 1.04 -1.38 10.04
C PRO A 106 2.22 -0.73 9.28
N ILE A 107 3.45 -1.20 9.49
CA ILE A 107 4.67 -0.62 8.90
C ILE A 107 4.58 -0.55 7.37
N LEU A 108 4.19 -1.64 6.71
CA LEU A 108 4.04 -1.66 5.25
C LEU A 108 2.92 -0.71 4.78
N PRO A 109 1.69 -0.74 5.35
CA PRO A 109 0.69 0.27 5.06
C PRO A 109 1.18 1.71 5.19
N VAL A 110 1.92 2.03 6.25
CA VAL A 110 2.46 3.38 6.50
C VAL A 110 3.51 3.74 5.45
N PHE A 111 4.43 2.83 5.16
CA PHE A 111 5.44 3.04 4.12
C PHE A 111 4.78 3.27 2.75
N LEU A 112 3.79 2.45 2.38
CA LEU A 112 3.08 2.58 1.10
C LEU A 112 2.33 3.92 0.99
N LEU A 113 1.71 4.37 2.08
CA LEU A 113 1.08 5.68 2.12
C LEU A 113 2.11 6.79 1.85
N GLY A 114 3.23 6.78 2.57
CA GLY A 114 4.27 7.78 2.44
C GLY A 114 4.98 7.77 1.08
N LEU A 115 5.05 6.60 0.43
CA LEU A 115 5.66 6.42 -0.89
C LEU A 115 4.76 6.95 -2.02
N LEU A 116 3.46 6.63 -1.96
CA LEU A 116 2.54 6.88 -3.07
C LEU A 116 1.74 8.18 -2.93
N SER A 117 1.63 8.74 -1.72
CA SER A 117 0.78 9.90 -1.46
C SER A 117 1.59 11.12 -1.02
N ALA A 118 1.95 11.97 -1.98
CA ALA A 118 2.60 13.26 -1.69
C ALA A 118 1.81 14.10 -0.68
N LYS A 119 0.47 14.09 -0.76
CA LYS A 119 -0.42 14.81 0.16
C LYS A 119 -0.40 14.24 1.59
N ASN A 120 -0.29 12.92 1.74
CA ASN A 120 -0.37 12.26 3.04
C ASN A 120 1.01 11.83 3.57
N LYS A 121 2.09 12.35 3.00
CA LYS A 121 3.47 12.11 3.44
C LYS A 121 3.66 12.40 4.94
N GLY A 122 3.12 13.51 5.43
CA GLY A 122 3.19 13.89 6.85
C GLY A 122 2.59 12.84 7.78
N VAL A 123 1.50 12.19 7.40
CA VAL A 123 0.89 11.11 8.20
C VAL A 123 1.83 9.93 8.38
N ALA A 124 2.55 9.55 7.32
CA ALA A 124 3.54 8.48 7.41
C ALA A 124 4.75 8.90 8.25
N GLN A 125 5.23 10.12 8.05
CA GLN A 125 6.31 10.72 8.82
C GLN A 125 6.01 10.72 10.32
N ASP A 126 4.88 11.31 10.73
CA ASP A 126 4.46 11.42 12.13
C ASP A 126 4.31 10.05 12.79
N TRP A 127 3.92 9.03 12.02
CA TRP A 127 3.84 7.66 12.53
C TRP A 127 5.22 7.09 12.82
N PHE A 128 6.16 7.17 11.86
CA PHE A 128 7.52 6.66 12.05
C PHE A 128 8.24 7.40 13.18
N GLU A 129 8.14 8.72 13.25
CA GLU A 129 8.78 9.53 14.29
C GLU A 129 8.28 9.17 15.69
N ARG A 130 6.98 8.92 15.85
CA ARG A 130 6.40 8.45 17.12
C ARG A 130 6.84 7.04 17.49
N VAL A 131 6.88 6.12 16.52
CA VAL A 131 7.35 4.75 16.75
C VAL A 131 8.81 4.73 17.18
N LEU A 132 9.65 5.62 16.65
CA LEU A 132 11.07 5.73 17.02
C LEU A 132 11.33 6.30 18.41
N GLN A 133 10.31 6.85 19.11
CA GLN A 133 10.45 7.33 20.49
C GLN A 133 10.51 6.20 21.54
N VAL A 134 10.24 4.95 21.13
CA VAL A 134 10.32 3.78 21.99
C VAL A 134 11.32 2.76 21.43
N PRO A 135 11.83 1.80 22.23
CA PRO A 135 12.64 0.71 21.69
C PRO A 135 11.89 -0.05 20.59
N VAL A 136 12.45 -0.07 19.39
CA VAL A 136 11.84 -0.71 18.20
C VAL A 136 12.73 -1.81 17.65
N ARG A 137 12.16 -2.63 16.77
CA ARG A 137 12.93 -3.59 15.97
C ARG A 137 13.97 -2.83 15.13
N SER A 138 15.16 -3.41 15.00
CA SER A 138 16.28 -2.85 14.23
C SER A 138 15.95 -2.56 12.75
N THR A 139 14.86 -3.13 12.23
CA THR A 139 14.40 -2.94 10.85
C THR A 139 13.62 -1.64 10.62
N VAL A 140 13.02 -1.04 11.67
CA VAL A 140 12.16 0.15 11.50
C VAL A 140 12.94 1.40 11.09
N PRO A 141 14.08 1.76 11.73
CA PRO A 141 14.84 2.94 11.33
C PRO A 141 15.33 2.88 9.87
N PRO A 142 15.93 1.78 9.37
CA PRO A 142 16.27 1.66 7.96
C PRO A 142 15.09 1.91 7.02
N ILE A 143 13.91 1.33 7.30
CA ILE A 143 12.67 1.49 6.52
C ILE A 143 12.30 2.96 6.38
N TYR A 144 12.36 3.71 7.49
CA TYR A 144 12.04 5.12 7.47
C TYR A 144 13.10 5.94 6.70
N GLU A 145 14.38 5.63 6.85
CA GLU A 145 15.46 6.29 6.08
C GLU A 145 15.29 6.09 4.57
N ALA A 146 14.94 4.89 4.12
CA ALA A 146 14.66 4.65 2.71
C ALA A 146 13.46 5.44 2.23
N LEU A 147 12.36 5.47 3.01
CA LEU A 147 11.18 6.26 2.67
C LEU A 147 11.55 7.75 2.49
N LYS A 148 12.36 8.30 3.39
CA LYS A 148 12.83 9.70 3.29
C LYS A 148 13.58 9.96 1.99
N ARG A 149 14.48 9.05 1.57
CA ARG A 149 15.20 9.18 0.28
C ARG A 149 14.24 9.24 -0.91
N THR A 150 13.13 8.49 -0.86
CA THR A 150 12.15 8.50 -1.96
C THR A 150 11.43 9.83 -2.13
N TRP A 151 11.37 10.67 -1.09
CA TRP A 151 10.61 11.91 -1.16
C TRP A 151 11.25 13.00 -2.01
N GLU A 152 12.55 12.88 -2.31
CA GLU A 152 13.28 13.77 -3.22
C GLU A 152 13.15 13.33 -4.68
N TRP A 153 12.47 12.22 -4.94
CA TRP A 153 12.37 11.67 -6.28
C TRP A 153 11.32 12.39 -7.13
N LYS A 154 11.67 12.59 -8.40
CA LYS A 154 10.65 12.87 -9.42
C LYS A 154 9.73 11.65 -9.56
N PRO A 155 8.40 11.82 -9.54
CA PRO A 155 7.45 10.74 -9.78
C PRO A 155 7.72 10.06 -11.13
N ILE A 156 7.71 8.73 -11.14
CA ILE A 156 8.00 7.91 -12.33
C ILE A 156 6.76 7.24 -12.94
N TRP A 157 5.58 7.48 -12.35
CA TRP A 157 4.32 6.92 -12.82
C TRP A 157 3.58 7.88 -13.76
N PRO A 158 2.74 7.35 -14.67
CA PRO A 158 2.04 8.16 -15.65
C PRO A 158 0.94 9.04 -15.03
N SER A 159 0.49 10.03 -15.80
CA SER A 159 -0.69 10.84 -15.44
C SER A 159 -1.97 10.02 -15.54
N ALA A 160 -2.88 10.22 -14.58
CA ALA A 160 -4.19 9.56 -14.59
C ALA A 160 -5.10 10.01 -15.74
N LYS A 161 -4.85 11.17 -16.36
CA LYS A 161 -5.74 11.75 -17.38
C LYS A 161 -5.73 11.00 -18.72
N ASN A 162 -4.61 10.39 -19.08
CA ASN A 162 -4.39 9.80 -20.41
C ASN A 162 -4.07 8.29 -20.31
N LEU A 163 -4.66 7.60 -19.34
CA LEU A 163 -4.44 6.17 -19.18
C LEU A 163 -5.15 5.38 -20.29
N PRO A 164 -4.43 4.50 -21.00
CA PRO A 164 -5.05 3.56 -21.93
C PRO A 164 -6.17 2.74 -21.28
N TYR A 165 -7.20 2.43 -22.07
CA TYR A 165 -8.32 1.61 -21.61
C TYR A 165 -7.84 0.20 -21.26
N SER A 166 -7.03 -0.41 -22.13
CA SER A 166 -6.49 -1.75 -21.89
C SER A 166 -5.34 -1.72 -20.89
N ILE A 167 -5.31 -2.68 -19.97
CA ILE A 167 -4.23 -2.78 -18.97
C ILE A 167 -2.89 -3.08 -19.66
N ARG A 168 -2.89 -3.84 -20.76
CA ARG A 168 -1.67 -4.22 -21.52
C ARG A 168 -0.93 -3.02 -22.09
N GLU A 169 -1.67 -1.98 -22.47
CA GLU A 169 -1.15 -0.74 -23.06
C GLU A 169 -0.61 0.23 -21.99
N ARG A 170 -0.90 0.00 -20.71
CA ARG A 170 -0.42 0.85 -19.62
C ARG A 170 1.02 0.50 -19.28
N GLU A 171 1.82 1.52 -19.01
CA GLU A 171 3.20 1.35 -18.57
C GLU A 171 3.28 0.56 -17.24
N PRO A 172 4.17 -0.45 -17.10
CA PRO A 172 4.39 -1.21 -15.87
C PRO A 172 5.23 -0.40 -14.85
N TRP A 173 4.80 0.83 -14.54
CA TRP A 173 5.56 1.77 -13.71
C TRP A 173 5.84 1.26 -12.28
N TRP A 174 5.03 0.32 -11.78
CA TRP A 174 5.25 -0.28 -10.47
C TRP A 174 6.56 -1.05 -10.40
N GLU A 175 6.87 -1.86 -11.42
CA GLU A 175 8.12 -2.64 -11.43
C GLU A 175 9.32 -1.69 -11.54
N LYS A 176 9.22 -0.63 -12.35
CA LYS A 176 10.23 0.44 -12.39
C LYS A 176 10.44 1.11 -11.02
N LEU A 177 9.37 1.27 -10.23
CA LEU A 177 9.45 1.81 -8.87
C LEU A 177 10.18 0.85 -7.93
N VAL A 178 9.89 -0.44 -8.02
CA VAL A 178 10.58 -1.48 -7.24
C VAL A 178 12.05 -1.54 -7.60
N ASP A 179 12.40 -1.54 -8.89
CA ASP A 179 13.80 -1.52 -9.34
C ASP A 179 14.54 -0.30 -8.79
N ARG A 180 13.91 0.87 -8.86
CA ARG A 180 14.47 2.11 -8.31
C ARG A 180 14.64 2.05 -6.79
N LEU A 181 13.68 1.49 -6.06
CA LEU A 181 13.79 1.26 -4.61
C LEU A 181 14.95 0.33 -4.26
N LEU A 182 15.15 -0.73 -5.04
CA LEU A 182 16.26 -1.66 -4.83
C LEU A 182 17.61 -0.98 -5.02
N VAL A 183 17.76 -0.20 -6.10
CA VAL A 183 19.03 0.44 -6.47
C VAL A 183 19.33 1.68 -5.63
N GLU A 184 18.36 2.60 -5.46
CA GLU A 184 18.59 3.92 -4.87
C GLU A 184 18.25 4.01 -3.37
N ALA A 185 17.41 3.12 -2.85
CA ALA A 185 16.94 3.19 -1.46
C ALA A 185 17.50 2.10 -0.53
N GLY A 186 18.36 1.20 -1.04
CA GLY A 186 19.10 0.22 -0.23
C GLY A 186 18.40 -1.11 0.02
N GLY A 187 17.61 -1.59 -0.95
CA GLY A 187 17.23 -3.01 -1.00
C GLY A 187 16.27 -3.50 0.10
N MET A 188 15.29 -2.70 0.54
CA MET A 188 14.31 -3.19 1.51
C MET A 188 13.11 -3.86 0.84
N LEU A 189 13.07 -5.17 1.04
CA LEU A 189 12.02 -6.07 0.60
C LEU A 189 10.73 -5.91 1.41
N CYS A 190 9.76 -5.24 0.82
CA CYS A 190 8.34 -5.45 1.10
C CYS A 190 7.49 -5.55 -0.19
N PHE A 191 8.10 -5.49 -1.38
CA PHE A 191 7.38 -5.29 -2.65
C PHE A 191 7.59 -6.39 -3.71
N MET A 192 8.32 -7.47 -3.38
CA MET A 192 8.47 -8.61 -4.30
C MET A 192 7.19 -9.44 -4.42
#